data_AF-A0A7G8EAL1-F1
#
_entry.id   AF-A0A7G8EAL1-F1
#
_cell.length_a   1.000
_cell.length_b   1.000
_cell.length_c   1.000
_cell.angle_alpha   90.00
_cell.angle_beta   90.00
_cell.angle_gamma   90.00
#
_symmetry.space_group_name_H-M   'P 1'
#
loop_
_entity.id
_entity.type
_entity.pdbx_description
1 polymer ?
#
loop_
_entity_poly.entity_id
_entity_poly.type
_entity_poly.pdbx_seq_one_letter_code
_entity_poly.pdbx_strand_id
1 'polypeptide(L)'
;MPATPRRAGAGGRRPGPAGFNGQGGARPIESKGTIPNEPGNSNLYGTVAMAKRDPNSATSQFFFNLGDNSAKLDLQNGGFTVFAEVLGNGMELVESWAQADIINATPPFNELPLYDSTLPPAVDNFLRIESASTLGPAAGLITYEVTTSNPDLIGSVLWPHGGMWFWG
;
A
#
# COMPACT_ATOMS: atom_id res chain seq x y z
N MET A 1 39.76 -29.29 -33.06
CA MET A 1 39.97 -28.29 -31.99
C MET A 1 38.69 -28.17 -31.19
N PRO A 2 38.66 -28.50 -29.88
CA PRO A 2 37.45 -28.30 -29.09
C PRO A 2 37.32 -26.82 -28.71
N ALA A 3 36.13 -26.26 -28.89
CA ALA A 3 35.82 -24.87 -28.59
C ALA A 3 35.88 -24.62 -27.07
N THR A 4 36.61 -23.57 -26.68
CA THR A 4 36.68 -23.07 -25.31
C THR A 4 35.32 -22.45 -24.91
N PRO A 5 34.70 -22.81 -23.77
CA PRO A 5 33.46 -22.17 -23.36
C PRO A 5 33.72 -20.73 -22.94
N ARG A 6 32.97 -19.79 -23.53
CA ARG A 6 33.02 -18.37 -23.19
C ARG A 6 32.46 -18.15 -21.78
N ARG A 7 33.34 -17.70 -20.88
CA ARG A 7 33.04 -17.24 -19.53
C ARG A 7 31.98 -16.14 -19.59
N ALA A 8 30.79 -16.39 -19.04
CA ALA A 8 29.77 -15.37 -18.86
C ALA A 8 30.34 -14.24 -17.99
N GLY A 9 30.39 -13.03 -18.54
CA GLY A 9 30.77 -11.83 -17.80
C GLY A 9 29.76 -11.58 -16.69
N ALA A 10 30.26 -11.32 -15.48
CA ALA A 10 29.47 -10.91 -14.34
C ALA A 10 28.74 -9.61 -14.67
N GLY A 11 27.44 -9.71 -15.00
CA GLY A 11 26.55 -8.57 -15.07
C GLY A 11 26.47 -7.94 -13.68
N GLY A 12 26.94 -6.70 -13.57
CA GLY A 12 26.83 -5.92 -12.35
C GLY A 12 25.37 -5.87 -11.90
N ARG A 13 25.08 -6.47 -10.75
CA ARG A 13 23.79 -6.37 -10.08
C ARG A 13 23.58 -4.90 -9.76
N ARG A 14 22.70 -4.23 -10.50
CA ARG A 14 22.14 -2.93 -10.09
C ARG A 14 21.64 -3.13 -8.64
N PRO A 15 21.98 -2.26 -7.68
CA PRO A 15 21.41 -2.34 -6.35
C PRO A 15 19.89 -2.22 -6.52
N GLY A 16 19.17 -3.31 -6.27
CA GLY A 16 17.72 -3.27 -6.20
C GLY A 16 17.29 -2.36 -5.06
N PRO A 17 16.05 -1.85 -5.08
CA PRO A 17 15.49 -1.12 -3.96
C PRO A 17 15.61 -1.95 -2.68
N ALA A 18 15.82 -1.26 -1.55
CA ALA A 18 16.06 -1.89 -0.26
C ALA A 18 14.95 -2.89 0.12
N GLY A 19 15.37 -4.06 0.62
CA GLY A 19 14.56 -5.24 0.90
C GLY A 19 15.46 -6.48 1.08
N PHE A 20 14.87 -7.67 1.30
CA PHE A 20 15.61 -8.94 1.35
C PHE A 20 16.32 -9.16 0.01
N ASN A 21 17.65 -9.02 -0.02
CA ASN A 21 18.42 -8.88 -1.26
C ASN A 21 18.99 -10.22 -1.80
N GLY A 22 18.46 -11.36 -1.36
CA GLY A 22 18.88 -12.70 -1.81
C GLY A 22 20.33 -13.05 -1.52
N GLN A 23 20.96 -12.37 -0.57
CA GLN A 23 22.34 -12.62 -0.11
C GLN A 23 22.40 -12.84 1.41
N GLY A 24 21.28 -13.22 2.04
CA GLY A 24 21.25 -13.61 3.45
C GLY A 24 21.03 -12.48 4.45
N GLY A 25 20.32 -11.40 4.07
CA GLY A 25 19.91 -10.38 5.04
C GLY A 25 18.82 -9.45 4.55
N ALA A 26 17.97 -8.99 5.47
CA ALA A 26 17.09 -7.85 5.26
C ALA A 26 17.92 -6.57 5.30
N ARG A 27 17.88 -5.77 4.24
CA ARG A 27 18.41 -4.41 4.29
C ARG A 27 17.27 -3.46 4.64
N PRO A 28 17.38 -2.67 5.72
CA PRO A 28 16.40 -1.64 6.02
C PRO A 28 16.22 -0.72 4.82
N ILE A 29 14.98 -0.29 4.58
CA ILE A 29 14.70 0.77 3.62
C ILE A 29 15.35 2.06 4.12
N GLU A 30 16.13 2.71 3.25
CA GLU A 30 16.81 3.97 3.60
C GLU A 30 15.74 5.03 3.92
N SER A 31 15.74 5.48 5.17
CA SER A 31 14.84 6.52 5.62
C SER A 31 15.29 7.89 5.12
N LYS A 32 14.32 8.71 4.68
CA LYS A 32 14.55 10.12 4.31
C LYS A 32 14.32 11.09 5.48
N GLY A 33 14.27 10.57 6.71
CA GLY A 33 13.88 11.30 7.91
C GLY A 33 12.46 10.97 8.36
N THR A 34 12.04 11.59 9.46
CA THR A 34 10.67 11.42 9.96
C THR A 34 9.74 12.48 9.37
N ILE A 35 8.47 12.13 9.25
CA ILE A 35 7.41 13.06 8.84
C ILE A 35 6.53 13.47 10.03
N PRO A 36 6.00 14.69 10.06
CA PRO A 36 4.93 15.06 10.99
C PRO A 36 3.70 14.16 10.82
N ASN A 37 2.97 13.94 11.91
CA ASN A 37 1.69 13.26 11.85
C ASN A 37 0.62 14.19 11.23
N GLU A 38 -0.20 13.64 10.34
CA GLU A 38 -1.32 14.31 9.68
C GLU A 38 -2.62 13.50 9.89
N PRO A 39 -3.06 13.28 11.15
CA PRO A 39 -4.31 12.58 11.42
C PRO A 39 -5.51 13.39 10.91
N GLY A 40 -6.59 12.71 10.52
CA GLY A 40 -7.82 13.37 10.06
C GLY A 40 -8.73 12.43 9.25
N ASN A 41 -8.12 11.53 8.48
CA ASN A 41 -8.80 10.40 7.86
C ASN A 41 -8.84 9.21 8.84
N SER A 42 -9.97 8.52 8.90
CA SER A 42 -10.16 7.38 9.81
C SER A 42 -9.52 6.08 9.31
N ASN A 43 -8.99 5.29 10.24
CA ASN A 43 -8.39 3.97 9.99
C ASN A 43 -9.47 2.89 9.78
N LEU A 44 -10.18 3.00 8.65
CA LEU A 44 -11.23 2.05 8.24
C LEU A 44 -10.64 0.90 7.40
N TYR A 45 -11.43 -0.16 7.21
CA TYR A 45 -11.09 -1.27 6.31
C TYR A 45 -10.67 -0.74 4.93
N GLY A 46 -9.58 -1.27 4.37
CA GLY A 46 -9.08 -0.92 3.05
C GLY A 46 -8.18 0.32 3.00
N THR A 47 -8.03 1.04 4.11
CA THR A 47 -7.12 2.20 4.18
C THR A 47 -5.67 1.80 4.44
N VAL A 48 -4.74 2.65 4.00
CA VAL A 48 -3.30 2.50 4.24
C VAL A 48 -2.81 3.65 5.11
N ALA A 49 -2.11 3.31 6.19
CA ALA A 49 -1.64 4.27 7.18
C ALA A 49 -0.14 4.15 7.48
N MET A 50 0.45 5.27 7.89
CA MET A 50 1.87 5.33 8.25
C MET A 50 2.14 4.66 9.60
N ALA A 51 3.11 3.76 9.67
CA ALA A 51 3.56 3.15 10.92
C ALA A 51 4.51 4.09 11.68
N LYS A 52 4.34 4.18 12.99
CA LYS A 52 5.13 5.06 13.87
C LYS A 52 5.20 4.54 15.30
N ARG A 53 6.20 5.02 16.04
CA ARG A 53 6.37 4.73 17.47
C ARG A 53 5.86 5.86 18.36
N ASP A 54 6.12 7.09 17.96
CA ASP A 54 5.82 8.36 18.63
C ASP A 54 5.02 9.24 17.66
N PRO A 55 4.41 10.35 18.09
CA PRO A 55 3.53 11.14 17.24
C PRO A 55 4.13 11.50 15.88
N ASN A 56 5.37 12.01 15.84
CA ASN A 56 6.04 12.47 14.62
C ASN A 56 7.26 11.60 14.22
N SER A 57 7.16 10.26 14.38
CA SER A 57 8.28 9.34 14.07
C SER A 57 8.04 8.38 12.90
N ALA A 58 6.97 8.61 12.11
CA ALA A 58 6.75 7.88 10.87
C ALA A 58 7.91 8.11 9.88
N THR A 59 8.37 7.07 9.18
CA THR A 59 9.44 7.13 8.19
C THR A 59 8.99 6.51 6.86
N SER A 60 9.37 5.26 6.58
CA SER A 60 9.05 4.53 5.33
C SER A 60 8.16 3.31 5.53
N GLN A 61 7.71 3.08 6.76
CA GLN A 61 6.85 1.94 7.11
C GLN A 61 5.38 2.35 7.07
N PHE A 62 4.54 1.46 6.56
CA PHE A 62 3.10 1.62 6.47
C PHE A 62 2.42 0.28 6.72
N PHE A 63 1.10 0.29 6.96
CA PHE A 63 0.28 -0.90 7.12
C PHE A 63 -1.08 -0.72 6.45
N PHE A 64 -1.71 -1.85 6.12
CA PHE A 64 -3.08 -1.92 5.62
C PHE A 64 -4.04 -2.19 6.78
N ASN A 65 -5.17 -1.50 6.79
CA ASN A 65 -6.25 -1.78 7.73
C ASN A 65 -7.12 -2.92 7.18
N LEU A 66 -7.05 -4.09 7.83
CA LEU A 66 -7.85 -5.28 7.51
C LEU A 66 -9.25 -5.26 8.15
N GLY A 67 -9.63 -4.15 8.76
CA GLY A 67 -10.89 -3.96 9.48
C GLY A 67 -11.05 -2.51 9.93
N ASP A 68 -12.17 -2.20 10.58
CA ASP A 68 -12.35 -0.90 11.21
C ASP A 68 -11.54 -0.81 12.52
N ASN A 69 -10.50 0.02 12.48
CA ASN A 69 -9.61 0.28 13.61
C ASN A 69 -9.76 1.71 14.16
N SER A 70 -10.77 2.47 13.70
CA SER A 70 -10.97 3.90 14.04
C SER A 70 -10.99 4.15 15.55
N ALA A 71 -11.69 3.29 16.30
CA ALA A 71 -11.82 3.40 17.75
C ALA A 71 -10.49 3.37 18.52
N LYS A 72 -9.41 2.84 17.92
CA LYS A 72 -8.08 2.79 18.52
C LYS A 72 -7.09 3.70 17.79
N LEU A 73 -6.93 3.49 16.49
CA LEU A 73 -5.85 4.11 15.71
C LEU A 73 -6.10 5.57 15.37
N ASP A 74 -7.33 6.07 15.46
CA ASP A 74 -7.60 7.50 15.27
C ASP A 74 -7.28 8.31 16.54
N LEU A 75 -7.18 7.66 17.69
CA LEU A 75 -7.00 8.31 19.00
C LEU A 75 -5.63 8.05 19.62
N GLN A 76 -5.13 6.82 19.49
CA GLN A 76 -3.88 6.41 20.13
C GLN A 76 -2.70 7.17 19.54
N ASN A 77 -1.80 7.63 20.41
CA ASN A 77 -0.55 8.28 20.01
C ASN A 77 -0.78 9.51 19.09
N GLY A 78 -1.91 10.21 19.26
CA GLY A 78 -2.28 11.34 18.42
C GLY A 78 -2.81 10.95 17.04
N GLY A 79 -3.27 9.71 16.85
CA GLY A 79 -3.80 9.19 15.60
C GLY A 79 -2.72 8.64 14.67
N PHE A 80 -3.07 7.75 13.75
CA PHE A 80 -2.21 7.25 12.68
C PHE A 80 -2.66 7.85 11.34
N THR A 81 -1.71 8.43 10.60
CA THR A 81 -1.97 9.14 9.33
C THR A 81 -2.38 8.17 8.24
N VAL A 82 -3.65 8.20 7.84
CA VAL A 82 -4.16 7.50 6.65
C VAL A 82 -3.94 8.37 5.41
N PHE A 83 -3.20 7.84 4.44
CA PHE A 83 -2.79 8.57 3.23
C PHE A 83 -3.28 7.94 1.92
N ALA A 84 -3.82 6.72 1.96
CA ALA A 84 -4.34 6.05 0.77
C ALA A 84 -5.44 5.05 1.12
N GLU A 85 -6.15 4.59 0.09
CA GLU A 85 -7.11 3.49 0.12
C GLU A 85 -6.75 2.50 -1.01
N VAL A 86 -6.97 1.21 -0.74
CA VAL A 86 -6.78 0.15 -1.72
C VAL A 86 -7.98 0.09 -2.65
N LEU A 87 -7.73 0.17 -3.96
CA LEU A 87 -8.79 0.24 -4.98
C LEU A 87 -9.05 -1.10 -5.65
N GLY A 88 -10.26 -1.25 -6.21
CA GLY A 88 -10.68 -2.42 -6.98
C GLY A 88 -10.54 -3.71 -6.18
N ASN A 89 -10.05 -4.77 -6.83
CA ASN A 89 -9.83 -6.08 -6.19
C ASN A 89 -8.52 -6.13 -5.38
N GLY A 90 -7.86 -4.99 -5.14
CA GLY A 90 -6.59 -4.96 -4.41
C GLY A 90 -6.71 -5.51 -2.98
N MET A 91 -7.89 -5.37 -2.36
CA MET A 91 -8.11 -5.91 -1.01
C MET A 91 -8.15 -7.43 -0.98
N GLU A 92 -8.59 -8.11 -2.04
CA GLU A 92 -8.53 -9.59 -2.12
C GLU A 92 -7.07 -10.07 -2.05
N LEU A 93 -6.15 -9.34 -2.70
CA LEU A 93 -4.71 -9.62 -2.63
C LEU A 93 -4.15 -9.36 -1.23
N VAL A 94 -4.49 -8.23 -0.62
CA VAL A 94 -4.05 -7.88 0.74
C VAL A 94 -4.56 -8.89 1.77
N GLU A 95 -5.80 -9.34 1.65
CA GLU A 95 -6.36 -10.40 2.50
C GLU A 95 -5.66 -11.73 2.29
N SER A 96 -5.30 -12.08 1.05
CA SER A 96 -4.51 -13.28 0.77
C SER A 96 -3.13 -13.23 1.45
N TRP A 97 -2.51 -12.04 1.54
CA TRP A 97 -1.24 -11.85 2.23
C TRP A 97 -1.37 -11.98 3.75
N ALA A 98 -2.51 -11.59 4.30
CA ALA A 98 -2.80 -11.77 5.71
C ALA A 98 -2.92 -13.24 6.12
N GLN A 99 -3.06 -14.17 5.16
CA GLN A 99 -3.08 -15.62 5.39
C GLN A 99 -1.71 -16.29 5.25
N ALA A 100 -0.63 -15.51 5.05
CA ALA A 100 0.72 -16.04 4.91
C ALA A 100 1.17 -16.80 6.17
N ASP A 101 2.00 -17.83 5.98
CA ASP A 101 2.62 -18.55 7.08
C ASP A 101 3.57 -17.62 7.84
N ILE A 102 3.44 -17.58 9.16
CA ILE A 102 4.33 -16.78 10.01
C ILE A 102 5.43 -17.69 10.56
N ILE A 103 6.68 -17.39 10.21
CA ILE A 103 7.85 -18.05 10.79
C ILE A 103 8.55 -17.15 11.81
N ASN A 104 9.15 -17.76 12.82
CA ASN A 104 10.06 -17.08 13.72
C ASN A 104 11.50 -17.20 13.18
N ALA A 105 11.92 -16.21 12.40
CA ALA A 105 13.24 -16.15 11.79
C ALA A 105 14.31 -15.58 12.74
N THR A 106 14.06 -15.63 14.06
CA THR A 106 14.85 -15.03 15.14
C THR A 106 14.84 -13.50 15.15
N PRO A 107 15.11 -12.83 16.30
CA PRO A 107 15.07 -11.37 16.38
C PRO A 107 15.96 -10.67 15.34
N PRO A 108 15.49 -9.60 14.68
CA PRO A 108 14.24 -8.87 14.95
C PRO A 108 12.99 -9.41 14.21
N PHE A 109 13.09 -10.56 13.54
CA PHE A 109 12.06 -11.12 12.66
C PHE A 109 11.31 -12.29 13.33
N ASN A 110 10.69 -12.01 14.48
CA ASN A 110 9.95 -12.99 15.25
C ASN A 110 8.61 -13.39 14.63
N GLU A 111 8.05 -12.51 13.79
CA GLU A 111 6.79 -12.69 13.06
C GLU A 111 7.03 -12.34 11.59
N LEU A 112 7.71 -13.23 10.86
CA LEU A 112 8.05 -13.02 9.45
C LEU A 112 7.06 -13.77 8.55
N PRO A 113 6.15 -13.07 7.85
CA PRO A 113 5.23 -13.71 6.92
C PRO A 113 5.96 -14.18 5.65
N LEU A 114 5.71 -15.41 5.25
CA LEU A 114 6.19 -16.02 4.01
C LEU A 114 5.01 -16.58 3.22
N TYR A 115 5.05 -16.41 1.90
CA TYR A 115 4.13 -17.08 0.98
C TYR A 115 4.33 -18.60 0.99
N ASP A 116 5.58 -19.03 1.15
CA ASP A 116 5.98 -20.43 1.31
C ASP A 116 6.97 -20.52 2.46
N SER A 117 6.64 -21.32 3.48
CA SER A 117 7.41 -21.48 4.70
C SER A 117 8.62 -22.42 4.57
N THR A 118 9.03 -22.79 3.35
CA THR A 118 10.26 -23.56 3.12
C THR A 118 11.50 -22.88 3.73
N LEU A 119 12.30 -23.66 4.47
CA LEU A 119 13.50 -23.19 5.16
C LEU A 119 14.78 -23.74 4.51
N PRO A 120 15.86 -22.94 4.42
CA PRO A 120 15.94 -21.51 4.78
C PRO A 120 15.18 -20.63 3.76
N PRO A 121 14.57 -19.51 4.20
CA PRO A 121 13.76 -18.68 3.31
C PRO A 121 14.63 -18.04 2.22
N ALA A 122 14.22 -18.23 0.98
CA ALA A 122 14.72 -17.56 -0.21
C ALA A 122 13.89 -16.30 -0.53
N VAL A 123 14.39 -15.46 -1.45
CA VAL A 123 13.71 -14.20 -1.83
C VAL A 123 12.31 -14.46 -2.39
N ASP A 124 12.13 -15.59 -3.06
CA ASP A 124 10.87 -15.96 -3.70
C ASP A 124 9.81 -16.41 -2.69
N ASN A 125 10.20 -16.68 -1.44
CA ASN A 125 9.27 -16.98 -0.36
C ASN A 125 8.59 -15.71 0.20
N PHE A 126 9.04 -14.51 -0.17
CA PHE A 126 8.50 -13.25 0.35
C PHE A 126 7.41 -12.66 -0.54
N LEU A 127 6.38 -12.12 0.12
CA LEU A 127 5.41 -11.25 -0.52
C LEU A 127 6.05 -9.86 -0.73
N ARG A 128 6.11 -9.43 -2.00
CA ARG A 128 6.79 -8.17 -2.39
C ARG A 128 5.86 -7.29 -3.21
N ILE A 129 5.73 -6.05 -2.77
CA ILE A 129 5.20 -4.98 -3.61
C ILE A 129 6.35 -4.51 -4.51
N GLU A 130 6.35 -4.92 -5.77
CA GLU A 130 7.37 -4.49 -6.74
C GLU A 130 7.14 -3.06 -7.24
N SER A 131 5.87 -2.68 -7.34
CA SER A 131 5.47 -1.34 -7.74
C SER A 131 4.12 -0.97 -7.13
N ALA A 132 3.99 0.27 -6.69
CA ALA A 132 2.71 0.91 -6.45
C ALA A 132 2.69 2.18 -7.31
N SER A 133 1.59 2.41 -8.02
CA SER A 133 1.38 3.61 -8.82
C SER A 133 0.32 4.47 -8.19
N THR A 134 0.58 5.76 -8.06
CA THR A 134 -0.45 6.71 -7.64
C THR A 134 -1.42 6.93 -8.79
N LEU A 135 -2.69 6.66 -8.55
CA LEU A 135 -3.74 7.24 -9.38
C LEU A 135 -3.91 8.66 -8.86
N GLY A 136 -3.31 9.64 -9.54
CA GLY A 136 -3.65 11.03 -9.28
C GLY A 136 -5.16 11.24 -9.48
N PRO A 137 -5.75 12.34 -8.96
CA PRO A 137 -7.03 12.79 -9.51
C PRO A 137 -6.82 12.82 -11.02
N ALA A 138 -7.60 12.04 -11.76
CA ALA A 138 -7.42 11.93 -13.20
C ALA A 138 -7.25 13.36 -13.74
N ALA A 139 -6.18 13.59 -14.51
CA ALA A 139 -6.09 14.77 -15.37
C ALA A 139 -7.13 14.62 -16.50
N GLY A 140 -8.39 14.55 -16.10
CA GLY A 140 -9.53 14.12 -16.87
C GLY A 140 -10.74 14.27 -15.95
N LEU A 141 -11.44 15.39 -16.10
CA LEU A 141 -12.80 15.56 -15.62
C LEU A 141 -13.54 14.22 -15.67
N ILE A 142 -14.18 13.81 -14.58
CA ILE A 142 -15.35 12.94 -14.71
C ILE A 142 -16.42 13.79 -15.42
N THR A 143 -16.41 13.75 -16.75
CA THR A 143 -17.45 14.33 -17.59
C THR A 143 -18.52 13.25 -17.71
N TYR A 144 -19.64 13.45 -17.02
CA TYR A 144 -20.85 12.71 -17.28
C TYR A 144 -21.56 13.39 -18.46
N GLU A 145 -21.68 12.70 -19.58
CA GLU A 145 -22.55 13.13 -20.67
C GLU A 145 -23.94 12.51 -20.45
N VAL A 146 -24.93 13.36 -20.15
CA VAL A 146 -26.33 12.95 -20.05
C VAL A 146 -26.99 13.26 -21.38
N THR A 147 -27.28 12.23 -22.18
CA THR A 147 -28.12 12.37 -23.37
C THR A 147 -29.55 11.98 -23.01
N THR A 148 -30.48 12.92 -23.12
CA THR A 148 -31.94 12.66 -23.04
C THR A 148 -32.57 12.89 -24.41
N SER A 149 -33.56 12.07 -24.75
CA SER A 149 -34.37 12.25 -25.96
C SER A 149 -35.37 13.40 -25.85
N ASN A 150 -35.44 14.09 -24.70
CA ASN A 150 -36.30 15.22 -24.46
C ASN A 150 -35.47 16.45 -24.00
N PRO A 151 -35.22 17.43 -24.89
CA PRO A 151 -34.33 18.56 -24.62
C PRO A 151 -34.86 19.52 -23.55
N ASP A 152 -36.15 19.47 -23.20
CA ASP A 152 -36.74 20.34 -22.18
C ASP A 152 -36.38 19.92 -20.74
N LEU A 153 -35.74 18.77 -20.56
CA LEU A 153 -35.35 18.23 -19.25
C LEU A 153 -33.90 18.52 -18.85
N ILE A 154 -33.09 19.16 -19.71
CA ILE A 154 -31.68 19.47 -19.42
C ILE A 154 -31.53 20.91 -18.94
N GLY A 155 -31.98 21.19 -17.72
CA GLY A 155 -31.70 22.42 -17.01
C GLY A 155 -30.81 22.14 -15.81
N SER A 156 -29.49 22.06 -16.00
CA SER A 156 -28.56 22.05 -14.87
C SER A 156 -28.52 23.42 -14.22
N VAL A 157 -29.39 23.67 -13.23
CA VAL A 157 -29.29 24.83 -12.36
C VAL A 157 -28.45 24.46 -11.14
N LEU A 158 -27.24 25.00 -11.08
CA LEU A 158 -26.40 25.03 -9.88
C LEU A 158 -27.01 26.02 -8.88
N TRP A 159 -27.76 25.53 -7.90
CA TRP A 159 -28.12 26.33 -6.73
C TRP A 159 -27.10 26.08 -5.61
N PRO A 160 -26.48 27.13 -5.04
CA PRO A 160 -25.65 26.96 -3.86
C PRO A 160 -26.56 26.72 -2.65
N HIS A 161 -26.17 25.79 -1.78
CA HIS A 161 -26.79 25.36 -0.52
C HIS A 161 -27.69 24.11 -0.58
N GLY A 162 -27.07 22.95 -0.36
CA GLY A 162 -27.41 22.03 0.74
C GLY A 162 -28.72 21.24 0.68
N GLY A 163 -28.61 19.97 0.30
CA GLY A 163 -29.53 18.90 0.68
C GLY A 163 -30.35 18.30 -0.47
N MET A 164 -30.27 16.98 -0.65
CA MET A 164 -31.19 16.22 -1.50
C MET A 164 -32.08 15.33 -0.64
N TRP A 165 -33.39 15.45 -0.80
CA TRP A 165 -34.39 14.52 -0.27
C TRP A 165 -34.96 13.74 -1.45
N PHE A 166 -35.15 12.43 -1.28
CA PHE A 166 -35.95 11.63 -2.20
C PHE A 166 -37.21 11.16 -1.47
N TRP A 167 -38.38 11.40 -2.07
CA TRP A 167 -39.55 10.55 -1.84
C TRP A 167 -39.65 9.62 -3.05
N GLY A 168 -39.72 8.33 -2.75
CA GLY A 168 -40.10 7.24 -3.64
C GLY A 168 -40.68 6.15 -2.77
#